data_AF-A0A931AUN7-F1
#
_entry.id   AF-A0A931AUN7-F1
#
_cell.length_a   1.000
_cell.length_b   1.000
_cell.length_c   1.000
_cell.angle_alpha   90.00
_cell.angle_beta   90.00
_cell.angle_gamma   90.00
#
_symmetry.space_group_name_H-M   'P 1'
#
loop_
_entity.id
_entity.type
_entity.pdbx_description
1 polymer ?
#
loop_
_entity_poly.entity_id
_entity_poly.type
_entity_poly.pdbx_seq_one_letter_code
_entity_poly.pdbx_strand_id
1 'polypeptide(L)'
;MDEQQRLRETELTFPSKRKMINPVLGELLQPLEYLIDRKKELNEQIIKAYKANNIYTEKSQADLRELHNVRHQIIITNELKSIFGIDIIEFYEKAHWSIDKNYKANYINLMETIENVMKKEANTELRNTKKSTKTFTNKEKKEIRTLYEEMLKHVKLGNEYKAEKVADNMNQLLKKAIERGVLDQFGKYDYYYMDMSKTLTKLGLNKWNFKNLVTASNNNIIYEDIGDHKKTPRTQQLLNATDKELRKRKK
;
A
#
# COMPACT_ATOMS: atom_id res chain seq x y z
N MET A 1 -41.83 20.81 18.79
CA MET A 1 -40.96 20.40 17.68
C MET A 1 -39.70 19.84 18.29
N ASP A 2 -39.46 18.57 18.03
CA ASP A 2 -38.59 17.70 18.81
C ASP A 2 -37.13 17.80 18.34
N GLU A 3 -36.20 17.78 19.27
CA GLU A 3 -34.75 17.98 19.04
C GLU A 3 -34.15 16.88 18.13
N GLN A 4 -34.86 15.74 18.02
CA GLN A 4 -34.54 14.66 17.09
C GLN A 4 -34.84 14.96 15.62
N GLN A 5 -35.59 16.01 15.30
CA GLN A 5 -35.91 16.40 13.93
C GLN A 5 -34.83 17.32 13.33
N ARG A 6 -34.02 18.01 14.15
CA ARG A 6 -32.87 18.81 13.68
C ARG A 6 -31.63 17.98 13.36
N LEU A 7 -31.54 16.75 13.87
CA LEU A 7 -30.43 15.83 13.58
C LEU A 7 -30.60 15.05 12.26
N ARG A 8 -31.73 15.19 11.56
CA ARG A 8 -31.98 14.50 10.27
C ARG A 8 -31.73 15.36 9.04
N GLU A 9 -31.49 16.66 9.17
CA GLU A 9 -31.28 17.57 8.03
C GLU A 9 -29.84 18.06 7.87
N THR A 10 -28.89 17.47 8.59
CA THR A 10 -27.44 17.58 8.29
C THR A 10 -26.89 16.31 7.64
N GLU A 11 -27.73 15.63 6.84
CA GLU A 11 -27.24 14.88 5.68
C GLU A 11 -26.59 15.86 4.71
N LEU A 12 -25.35 16.23 5.01
CA LEU A 12 -24.44 16.81 4.03
C LEU A 12 -24.24 15.76 2.95
N THR A 13 -24.98 15.96 1.87
CA THR A 13 -24.76 15.44 0.53
C THR A 13 -23.27 15.25 0.26
N PHE A 14 -22.82 14.01 0.41
CA PHE A 14 -21.52 13.58 -0.09
C PHE A 14 -21.55 13.70 -1.61
N PRO A 15 -20.64 14.47 -2.25
CA PRO A 15 -20.45 14.35 -3.67
C PRO A 15 -19.82 12.98 -3.95
N SER A 16 -20.71 12.06 -4.32
CA SER A 16 -20.46 10.83 -5.05
C SER A 16 -19.65 11.15 -6.31
N LYS A 17 -18.34 10.85 -6.24
CA LYS A 17 -17.39 10.52 -7.33
C LYS A 17 -15.95 10.62 -6.81
N ARG A 18 -15.60 9.84 -5.76
CA ARG A 18 -14.19 9.51 -5.52
C ARG A 18 -13.87 8.34 -6.45
N LYS A 19 -12.92 8.54 -7.38
CA LYS A 19 -12.21 7.41 -8.00
C LYS A 19 -11.74 6.53 -6.84
N MET A 20 -12.09 5.24 -6.88
CA MET A 20 -11.73 4.28 -5.83
C MET A 20 -10.22 4.32 -5.64
N ILE A 21 -9.78 4.99 -4.57
CA ILE A 21 -8.49 4.75 -3.95
C ILE A 21 -8.50 3.27 -3.59
N ASN A 22 -7.42 2.56 -3.91
CA ASN A 22 -7.32 1.16 -3.53
C ASN A 22 -7.55 1.05 -2.01
N PRO A 23 -8.57 0.32 -1.53
CA PRO A 23 -8.96 0.32 -0.11
C PRO A 23 -7.81 -0.05 0.83
N VAL A 24 -6.75 -0.67 0.31
CA VAL A 24 -5.53 -1.09 1.01
C VAL A 24 -4.66 0.08 1.52
N LEU A 25 -4.72 1.28 0.91
CA LEU A 25 -3.86 2.42 1.26
C LEU A 25 -4.63 3.61 1.87
N GLY A 26 -5.95 3.49 1.98
CA GLY A 26 -6.79 4.43 2.71
C GLY A 26 -6.78 4.21 4.24
N GLU A 27 -6.30 3.05 4.69
CA GLU A 27 -5.99 2.76 6.09
C GLU A 27 -4.54 3.15 6.40
N LEU A 28 -4.26 3.53 7.66
CA LEU A 28 -2.89 3.77 8.13
C LEU A 28 -2.04 2.51 7.91
N LEU A 29 -0.85 2.67 7.33
CA LEU A 29 0.08 1.56 7.14
C LEU A 29 0.35 0.89 8.49
N GLN A 30 0.33 -0.44 8.52
CA GLN A 30 0.58 -1.17 9.77
C GLN A 30 2.05 -1.01 10.20
N PRO A 31 2.36 -1.15 11.51
CA PRO A 31 3.73 -1.11 12.00
C PRO A 31 4.65 -2.09 11.27
N LEU A 32 5.89 -1.70 11.00
CA LEU A 32 6.82 -2.49 10.18
C LEU A 32 7.10 -3.88 10.78
N GLU A 33 7.18 -3.99 12.11
CA GLU A 33 7.36 -5.28 12.79
C GLU A 33 6.18 -6.23 12.54
N TYR A 34 4.95 -5.72 12.68
CA TYR A 34 3.74 -6.48 12.36
C TYR A 34 3.76 -6.96 10.91
N LEU A 35 4.10 -6.09 9.96
CA LEU A 35 4.18 -6.45 8.54
C LEU A 35 5.23 -7.54 8.27
N ILE A 36 6.38 -7.49 8.95
CA ILE A 36 7.44 -8.49 8.82
C ILE A 36 6.96 -9.86 9.31
N ASP A 37 6.29 -9.90 10.44
CA ASP A 37 5.80 -11.16 11.01
C ASP A 37 4.62 -11.71 10.23
N ARG A 38 3.66 -10.86 9.82
CA ARG A 38 2.56 -11.26 8.96
C ARG A 38 3.04 -11.81 7.62
N LYS A 39 4.09 -11.20 7.04
CA LYS A 39 4.74 -11.73 5.83
C LYS A 39 5.31 -13.14 6.05
N LYS A 40 5.94 -13.42 7.19
CA LYS A 40 6.47 -14.78 7.48
C LYS A 40 5.33 -15.78 7.56
N GLU A 41 4.28 -15.46 8.30
CA GLU A 41 3.09 -16.30 8.47
C GLU A 41 2.42 -16.62 7.13
N LEU A 42 2.16 -15.60 6.31
CA LEU A 42 1.57 -15.78 4.98
C LEU A 42 2.43 -16.66 4.07
N ASN A 43 3.76 -16.50 4.12
CA ASN A 43 4.66 -17.37 3.36
C ASN A 43 4.53 -18.84 3.79
N GLU A 44 4.41 -19.12 5.10
CA GLU A 44 4.21 -20.49 5.59
C GLU A 44 2.86 -21.06 5.15
N GLN A 45 1.79 -20.27 5.22
CA GLN A 45 0.45 -20.66 4.78
C GLN A 45 0.43 -20.99 3.28
N ILE A 46 1.03 -20.13 2.45
CA ILE A 46 1.14 -20.33 1.00
C ILE A 46 1.99 -21.58 0.67
N ILE A 47 3.09 -21.81 1.39
CA ILE A 47 3.91 -23.02 1.21
C ILE A 47 3.09 -24.28 1.53
N LYS A 48 2.34 -24.28 2.65
CA LYS A 48 1.48 -25.40 3.04
C LYS A 48 0.39 -25.64 2.00
N ALA A 49 -0.28 -24.59 1.55
CA ALA A 49 -1.32 -24.67 0.52
C ALA A 49 -0.77 -25.19 -0.81
N TYR A 50 0.42 -24.72 -1.23
CA TYR A 50 1.07 -25.18 -2.46
C TYR A 50 1.41 -26.67 -2.40
N LYS A 51 2.01 -27.14 -1.30
CA LYS A 51 2.35 -28.56 -1.11
C LYS A 51 1.10 -29.46 -1.07
N ALA A 52 0.00 -28.95 -0.54
CA ALA A 52 -1.28 -29.65 -0.48
C ALA A 52 -2.11 -29.52 -1.79
N ASN A 53 -1.56 -28.90 -2.84
CA ASN A 53 -2.26 -28.62 -4.10
C ASN A 53 -3.54 -27.76 -3.94
N ASN A 54 -3.63 -26.99 -2.85
CA ASN A 54 -4.76 -26.13 -2.49
C ASN A 54 -4.53 -24.65 -2.87
N ILE A 55 -3.47 -24.34 -3.62
CA ILE A 55 -3.07 -22.96 -3.96
C ILE A 55 -4.14 -22.19 -4.76
N TYR A 56 -5.06 -22.89 -5.41
CA TYR A 56 -6.16 -22.29 -6.19
C TYR A 56 -7.43 -22.03 -5.37
N THR A 57 -7.46 -22.42 -4.10
CA THR A 57 -8.60 -22.14 -3.21
C THR A 57 -8.75 -20.64 -2.95
N GLU A 58 -9.97 -20.19 -2.68
CA GLU A 58 -10.26 -18.79 -2.36
C GLU A 58 -9.42 -18.29 -1.19
N LYS A 59 -9.25 -19.14 -0.15
CA LYS A 59 -8.38 -18.85 0.99
C LYS A 59 -6.94 -18.60 0.56
N SER A 60 -6.35 -19.50 -0.23
CA SER A 60 -4.95 -19.35 -0.66
C SER A 60 -4.77 -18.14 -1.59
N GLN A 61 -5.77 -17.83 -2.39
CA GLN A 61 -5.78 -16.61 -3.20
C GLN A 61 -5.89 -15.35 -2.34
N ALA A 62 -6.66 -15.38 -1.25
CA ALA A 62 -6.72 -14.30 -0.27
C ALA A 62 -5.35 -14.12 0.42
N ASP A 63 -4.72 -15.20 0.85
CA ASP A 63 -3.37 -15.17 1.45
C ASP A 63 -2.33 -14.59 0.47
N LEU A 64 -2.42 -14.92 -0.83
CA LEU A 64 -1.55 -14.37 -1.87
C LEU A 64 -1.79 -12.87 -2.10
N ARG A 65 -3.05 -12.41 -2.11
CA ARG A 65 -3.39 -10.98 -2.19
C ARG A 65 -2.89 -10.22 -0.97
N GLU A 66 -3.07 -10.79 0.21
CA GLU A 66 -2.60 -10.19 1.45
C GLU A 66 -1.07 -10.13 1.48
N LEU A 67 -0.38 -11.18 1.03
CA LEU A 67 1.08 -11.18 0.93
C LEU A 67 1.57 -10.09 -0.02
N HIS A 68 0.87 -9.86 -1.14
CA HIS A 68 1.15 -8.76 -2.05
C HIS A 68 1.01 -7.41 -1.33
N ASN A 69 -0.10 -7.17 -0.65
CA ASN A 69 -0.35 -5.93 0.11
C ASN A 69 0.73 -5.71 1.19
N VAL A 70 1.00 -6.71 2.03
CA VAL A 70 2.01 -6.61 3.10
C VAL A 70 3.38 -6.28 2.53
N ARG A 71 3.79 -6.92 1.43
CA ARG A 71 5.08 -6.62 0.78
C ARG A 71 5.11 -5.20 0.23
N HIS A 72 4.01 -4.74 -0.34
CA HIS A 72 3.87 -3.38 -0.85
C HIS A 72 4.04 -2.35 0.26
N GLN A 73 3.35 -2.54 1.39
CA GLN A 73 3.49 -1.67 2.56
C GLN A 73 4.94 -1.65 3.09
N ILE A 74 5.59 -2.82 3.19
CA ILE A 74 7.00 -2.91 3.61
C ILE A 74 7.93 -2.12 2.67
N ILE A 75 7.70 -2.17 1.35
CA ILE A 75 8.49 -1.41 0.37
C ILE A 75 8.29 0.09 0.60
N ILE A 76 7.04 0.53 0.74
CA ILE A 76 6.69 1.93 1.00
C ILE A 76 7.36 2.44 2.27
N THR A 77 7.17 1.76 3.39
CA THR A 77 7.72 2.16 4.69
C THR A 77 9.24 2.27 4.65
N ASN A 78 9.93 1.27 4.09
CA ASN A 78 11.39 1.28 4.00
C ASN A 78 11.92 2.40 3.09
N GLU A 79 11.29 2.61 1.94
CA GLU A 79 11.73 3.64 1.00
C GLU A 79 11.43 5.05 1.57
N LEU A 80 10.29 5.27 2.21
CA LEU A 80 10.00 6.53 2.90
C LEU A 80 11.04 6.81 3.98
N LYS A 81 11.38 5.81 4.81
CA LYS A 81 12.43 5.94 5.83
C LYS A 81 13.80 6.24 5.23
N SER A 82 14.11 5.64 4.08
CA SER A 82 15.33 5.93 3.32
C SER A 82 15.36 7.36 2.79
N ILE A 83 14.24 7.84 2.22
CA ILE A 83 14.11 9.19 1.66
C ILE A 83 14.21 10.24 2.76
N PHE A 84 13.40 10.14 3.82
CA PHE A 84 13.26 11.21 4.80
C PHE A 84 14.15 11.07 6.04
N GLY A 85 14.73 9.87 6.28
CA GLY A 85 15.64 9.62 7.41
C GLY A 85 14.96 9.41 8.77
N ILE A 86 13.63 9.43 8.80
CA ILE A 86 12.75 9.14 9.95
C ILE A 86 11.59 8.23 9.50
N ASP A 87 10.84 7.69 10.46
CA ASP A 87 9.60 6.99 10.17
C ASP A 87 8.45 8.00 9.98
N ILE A 88 8.15 8.30 8.71
CA ILE A 88 7.12 9.28 8.34
C ILE A 88 5.71 8.78 8.64
N ILE A 89 5.50 7.47 8.60
CA ILE A 89 4.21 6.86 8.92
C ILE A 89 3.96 7.05 10.42
N GLU A 90 4.94 6.68 11.25
CA GLU A 90 4.87 6.90 12.69
C GLU A 90 4.70 8.38 13.05
N PHE A 91 5.33 9.29 12.30
CA PHE A 91 5.09 10.73 12.45
C PHE A 91 3.62 11.09 12.21
N TYR A 92 3.00 10.67 11.09
CA TYR A 92 1.60 11.00 10.82
C TYR A 92 0.63 10.31 11.79
N GLU A 93 0.95 9.11 12.28
CA GLU A 93 0.17 8.41 13.32
C GLU A 93 0.20 9.16 14.66
N LYS A 94 1.37 9.64 15.08
CA LYS A 94 1.55 10.37 16.34
C LYS A 94 1.09 11.82 16.27
N ALA A 95 1.29 12.48 15.13
CA ALA A 95 0.78 13.83 14.88
C ALA A 95 -0.76 13.85 14.83
N HIS A 96 -1.39 12.71 14.54
CA HIS A 96 -2.84 12.54 14.60
C HIS A 96 -3.45 12.71 16.01
N TRP A 97 -2.64 12.75 17.08
CA TRP A 97 -3.09 13.00 18.45
C TRP A 97 -3.60 14.44 18.63
N SER A 98 -3.23 15.37 17.76
CA SER A 98 -3.82 16.71 17.62
C SER A 98 -4.68 16.74 16.36
N ILE A 99 -6.00 16.79 16.52
CA ILE A 99 -7.03 16.60 15.49
C ILE A 99 -7.05 17.79 14.49
N ASP A 100 -6.05 17.90 13.63
CA ASP A 100 -6.12 18.78 12.45
C ASP A 100 -6.36 17.92 11.19
N LYS A 101 -7.40 18.28 10.44
CA LYS A 101 -7.77 17.71 9.15
C LYS A 101 -6.60 17.78 8.14
N ASN A 102 -5.68 18.72 8.34
CA ASN A 102 -4.53 18.92 7.45
C ASN A 102 -3.52 17.76 7.48
N TYR A 103 -3.27 17.13 8.64
CA TYR A 103 -2.33 16.00 8.71
C TYR A 103 -2.85 14.78 7.96
N LYS A 104 -4.13 14.47 8.14
CA LYS A 104 -4.79 13.38 7.42
C LYS A 104 -4.77 13.62 5.91
N ALA A 105 -5.08 14.85 5.48
CA ALA A 105 -5.04 15.21 4.07
C ALA A 105 -3.62 15.07 3.47
N ASN A 106 -2.59 15.48 4.22
CA ASN A 106 -1.20 15.36 3.77
C ASN A 106 -0.72 13.90 3.73
N TYR A 107 -1.13 13.07 4.70
CA TYR A 107 -0.89 11.62 4.66
C TYR A 107 -1.56 10.98 3.44
N ILE A 108 -2.84 11.28 3.18
CA ILE A 108 -3.54 10.77 2.01
C ILE A 108 -2.82 11.21 0.73
N ASN A 109 -2.46 12.49 0.61
CA ASN A 109 -1.73 13.00 -0.55
C ASN A 109 -0.35 12.33 -0.72
N LEU A 110 0.36 12.05 0.37
CA LEU A 110 1.61 11.27 0.36
C LEU A 110 1.36 9.89 -0.26
N MET A 111 0.37 9.15 0.22
CA MET A 111 0.05 7.80 -0.25
C MET A 111 -0.44 7.80 -1.70
N GLU A 112 -1.33 8.72 -2.08
CA GLU A 112 -1.80 8.89 -3.46
C GLU A 112 -0.65 9.23 -4.41
N THR A 113 0.29 10.08 -3.99
CA THR A 113 1.46 10.42 -4.82
C THR A 113 2.34 9.20 -5.06
N ILE A 114 2.62 8.41 -4.01
CA ILE A 114 3.39 7.16 -4.12
C ILE A 114 2.70 6.21 -5.09
N GLU A 115 1.40 6.00 -4.92
CA GLU A 115 0.59 5.16 -5.79
C GLU A 115 0.63 5.58 -7.26
N ASN A 116 0.59 6.88 -7.54
CA ASN A 116 0.60 7.41 -8.90
C ASN A 116 1.97 7.28 -9.56
N VAL A 117 3.04 7.32 -8.78
CA VAL A 117 4.41 7.21 -9.26
C VAL A 117 4.83 5.75 -9.47
N MET A 118 4.35 4.82 -8.63
CA MET A 118 4.66 3.40 -8.78
C MET A 118 4.09 2.83 -10.08
N LYS A 119 4.86 1.98 -10.77
CA LYS A 119 4.45 1.44 -12.07
C LYS A 119 3.30 0.46 -11.89
N LYS A 120 2.11 0.81 -12.38
CA LYS A 120 0.89 -0.03 -12.40
C LYS A 120 0.68 -0.76 -13.74
N GLU A 121 1.55 -0.56 -14.72
CA GLU A 121 1.50 -1.24 -16.01
C GLU A 121 2.46 -2.44 -16.03
N ALA A 122 1.89 -3.65 -16.14
CA ALA A 122 2.63 -4.84 -16.49
C ALA A 122 2.88 -4.83 -18.00
N ASN A 123 3.92 -4.13 -18.46
CA ASN A 123 4.44 -4.33 -19.82
C ASN A 123 5.96 -4.14 -19.88
N THR A 124 6.56 -5.15 -20.48
CA THR A 124 7.94 -5.32 -20.91
C THR A 124 8.42 -4.14 -21.73
N GLU A 125 9.02 -3.17 -21.07
CA GLU A 125 10.16 -2.39 -21.55
C GLU A 125 10.60 -1.57 -20.35
N LEU A 126 11.84 -1.78 -19.91
CA LEU A 126 12.52 -0.87 -19.00
C LEU A 126 12.65 0.47 -19.73
N ARG A 127 11.56 1.26 -19.80
CA ARG A 127 11.64 2.68 -20.08
C ARG A 127 12.61 3.21 -19.05
N ASN A 128 13.79 3.60 -19.53
CA ASN A 128 14.82 4.36 -18.82
C ASN A 128 14.11 5.46 -18.05
N THR A 129 13.76 5.14 -16.81
CA THR A 129 12.96 6.01 -15.96
C THR A 129 14.02 6.98 -15.49
N LYS A 130 14.01 8.19 -16.06
CA LYS A 130 14.87 9.31 -15.66
C LYS A 130 15.06 9.19 -14.15
N LYS A 131 16.30 8.89 -13.71
CA LYS A 131 16.64 8.93 -12.29
C LYS A 131 16.12 10.27 -11.78
N SER A 132 15.16 10.26 -10.86
CA SER A 132 14.76 11.49 -10.19
C SER A 132 16.02 12.07 -9.57
N THR A 133 16.45 13.23 -10.06
CA THR A 133 17.60 13.96 -9.53
C THR A 133 17.24 14.67 -8.23
N LYS A 134 15.97 14.67 -7.85
CA LYS A 134 15.45 15.37 -6.70
C LYS A 134 15.44 14.44 -5.51
N THR A 135 16.41 14.66 -4.62
CA THR A 135 16.60 13.88 -3.41
C THR A 135 16.41 14.77 -2.20
N PHE A 136 15.92 14.18 -1.12
CA PHE A 136 15.92 14.82 0.17
C PHE A 136 17.38 14.87 0.68
N THR A 137 17.93 16.07 0.81
CA THR A 137 19.36 16.26 1.10
C THR A 137 19.71 15.81 2.52
N ASN A 138 20.98 15.51 2.78
CA ASN A 138 21.44 15.15 4.12
C ASN A 138 21.17 16.25 5.16
N LYS A 139 21.20 17.53 4.74
CA LYS A 139 20.86 18.67 5.60
C LYS A 139 19.38 18.62 6.01
N GLU A 140 18.48 18.41 5.05
CA GLU A 140 17.04 18.31 5.31
C GLU A 140 16.70 17.07 6.15
N LYS A 141 17.37 15.93 5.93
CA LYS A 141 17.22 14.72 6.78
C LYS A 141 17.57 15.03 8.23
N LYS A 142 18.68 15.75 8.44
CA LYS A 142 19.14 16.12 9.78
C LYS A 142 18.16 17.09 10.46
N GLU A 143 17.63 18.04 9.70
CA GLU A 143 16.61 19.00 10.16
C GLU A 143 15.32 18.29 10.58
N ILE A 144 14.75 17.44 9.72
CA ILE A 144 13.55 16.65 10.04
C ILE A 144 13.78 15.73 11.24
N ARG A 145 14.95 15.09 11.34
CA ARG A 145 15.27 14.25 12.51
C ARG A 145 15.29 15.07 13.81
N THR A 146 15.88 16.26 13.77
CA THR A 146 15.96 17.15 14.94
C THR A 146 14.57 17.56 15.39
N LEU A 147 13.72 17.97 14.45
CA LEU A 147 12.33 18.32 14.75
C LEU A 147 11.54 17.11 15.27
N TYR A 148 11.75 15.92 14.71
CA TYR A 148 11.08 14.71 15.20
C TYR A 148 11.45 14.38 16.64
N GLU A 149 12.73 14.46 17.00
CA GLU A 149 13.21 14.26 18.36
C GLU A 149 12.68 15.33 19.33
N GLU A 150 12.61 16.59 18.89
CA GLU A 150 12.04 17.71 19.65
C GLU A 150 10.53 17.52 19.90
N MET A 151 9.78 17.11 18.87
CA MET A 151 8.36 16.78 18.97
C MET A 151 8.14 15.69 20.02
N LEU A 152 8.88 14.57 19.92
CA LEU A 152 8.78 13.46 20.88
C LEU A 152 9.13 13.91 22.31
N LYS A 153 10.09 14.81 22.47
CA LYS A 153 10.44 15.40 23.78
C LYS A 153 9.27 16.19 24.36
N HIS A 154 8.60 17.02 23.55
CA HIS A 154 7.44 17.78 24.00
C HIS A 154 6.23 16.90 24.33
N VAL A 155 5.98 15.85 23.53
CA VAL A 155 4.94 14.84 23.83
C VAL A 155 5.21 14.17 25.18
N LYS A 156 6.45 13.73 25.44
CA LYS A 156 6.84 13.11 26.73
C LYS A 156 6.67 14.04 27.93
N LEU A 157 6.81 15.34 27.72
CA LEU A 157 6.63 16.36 28.77
C LEU A 157 5.18 16.82 28.91
N GLY A 158 4.23 16.26 28.15
CA GLY A 158 2.83 16.68 28.14
C GLY A 158 2.62 18.09 27.56
N ASN A 159 3.57 18.62 26.80
CA ASN A 159 3.46 19.95 26.20
C ASN A 159 2.93 19.86 24.76
N GLU A 160 1.63 19.60 24.65
CA GLU A 160 0.95 19.37 23.38
C GLU A 160 1.09 20.54 22.40
N TYR A 161 0.90 21.78 22.86
CA TYR A 161 1.04 22.97 22.03
C TYR A 161 2.42 23.10 21.37
N LYS A 162 3.50 22.83 22.13
CA LYS A 162 4.86 22.86 21.55
C LYS A 162 5.09 21.69 20.62
N ALA A 163 4.58 20.50 20.95
CA ALA A 163 4.68 19.34 20.07
C ALA A 163 3.98 19.59 18.72
N GLU A 164 2.78 20.18 18.74
CA GLU A 164 2.01 20.54 17.54
C GLU A 164 2.75 21.56 16.68
N LYS A 165 3.29 22.63 17.28
CA LYS A 165 4.07 23.63 16.54
C LYS A 165 5.30 23.03 15.85
N VAL A 166 5.96 22.06 16.48
CA VAL A 166 7.09 21.34 15.88
C VAL A 166 6.61 20.42 14.76
N ALA A 167 5.48 19.72 14.96
CA ALA A 167 4.86 18.87 13.94
C ALA A 167 4.44 19.67 12.70
N ASP A 168 3.93 20.90 12.86
CA ASP A 168 3.56 21.78 11.76
C ASP A 168 4.78 22.16 10.91
N ASN A 169 5.90 22.50 11.58
CA ASN A 169 7.15 22.80 10.89
C ASN A 169 7.65 21.58 10.09
N MET A 170 7.58 20.38 10.68
CA MET A 170 7.90 19.15 9.97
C MET A 170 6.99 18.93 8.77
N ASN A 171 5.68 19.06 8.95
CA ASN A 171 4.67 18.85 7.93
C ASN A 171 4.87 19.79 6.73
N GLN A 172 5.22 21.05 6.97
CA GLN A 172 5.56 22.01 5.92
C GLN A 172 6.83 21.62 5.14
N LEU A 173 7.87 21.13 5.82
CA LEU A 173 9.08 20.65 5.16
C LEU A 173 8.80 19.42 4.29
N LEU A 174 8.00 18.48 4.82
CA LEU A 174 7.57 17.29 4.09
C LEU A 174 6.74 17.66 2.87
N LYS A 175 5.75 18.55 3.01
CA LYS A 175 4.92 19.02 1.90
C LYS A 175 5.77 19.63 0.78
N LYS A 176 6.69 20.55 1.12
CA LYS A 176 7.61 21.16 0.14
C LYS A 176 8.50 20.12 -0.53
N ALA A 177 8.91 19.07 0.18
CA ALA A 177 9.69 17.99 -0.41
C ALA A 177 8.87 17.14 -1.38
N ILE A 178 7.65 16.78 -1.00
CA ILE A 178 6.71 16.05 -1.84
C ILE A 178 6.41 16.84 -3.11
N GLU A 179 6.09 18.14 -3.00
CA GLU A 179 5.85 19.04 -4.14
C GLU A 179 7.08 19.18 -5.06
N ARG A 180 8.29 19.07 -4.49
CA ARG A 180 9.52 19.04 -5.31
C ARG A 180 9.64 17.74 -6.10
N GLY A 181 9.00 16.64 -5.72
CA GLY A 181 9.09 15.35 -6.42
C GLY A 181 10.08 14.36 -5.79
N VAL A 182 10.35 14.45 -4.48
CA VAL A 182 11.23 13.47 -3.81
C VAL A 182 10.69 12.04 -3.85
N LEU A 183 9.36 11.90 -4.04
CA LEU A 183 8.70 10.61 -4.15
C LEU A 183 8.84 9.98 -5.54
N ASP A 184 9.35 10.68 -6.55
CA ASP A 184 9.57 10.13 -7.90
C ASP A 184 10.50 8.90 -7.89
N GLN A 185 11.28 8.73 -6.83
CA GLN A 185 12.12 7.55 -6.59
C GLN A 185 11.30 6.25 -6.49
N PHE A 186 10.02 6.33 -6.14
CA PHE A 186 9.10 5.19 -6.14
C PHE A 186 8.85 4.61 -7.54
N GLY A 187 9.15 5.36 -8.61
CA GLY A 187 8.94 4.91 -9.99
C GLY A 187 9.86 3.75 -10.39
N LYS A 188 10.87 3.43 -9.58
CA LYS A 188 11.71 2.24 -9.74
C LYS A 188 10.99 0.95 -9.34
N TYR A 189 9.89 1.03 -8.59
CA TYR A 189 9.11 -0.12 -8.16
C TYR A 189 7.94 -0.40 -9.09
N ASP A 190 7.79 -1.67 -9.47
CA ASP A 190 6.60 -2.20 -10.12
C ASP A 190 5.64 -2.72 -9.06
N TYR A 191 4.41 -2.20 -9.10
CA TYR A 191 3.36 -2.49 -8.14
C TYR A 191 3.01 -3.98 -8.10
N TYR A 192 3.01 -4.68 -9.23
CA TYR A 192 2.62 -6.10 -9.32
C TYR A 192 3.80 -7.06 -9.28
N TYR A 193 5.04 -6.55 -9.18
CA TYR A 193 6.24 -7.36 -9.30
C TYR A 193 6.54 -8.19 -8.06
N MET A 194 6.39 -9.51 -8.18
CA MET A 194 6.55 -10.46 -7.07
C MET A 194 7.86 -11.25 -7.08
N ASP A 195 8.75 -11.03 -8.06
CA ASP A 195 10.04 -11.73 -8.17
C ASP A 195 10.99 -11.44 -7.01
N MET A 196 10.78 -10.31 -6.32
CA MET A 196 11.48 -9.98 -5.08
C MET A 196 11.11 -10.93 -3.91
N SER A 197 10.19 -11.87 -4.11
CA SER A 197 9.78 -12.85 -3.11
C SER A 197 10.49 -14.19 -3.32
N LYS A 198 11.56 -14.45 -2.55
CA LYS A 198 12.28 -15.73 -2.60
C LYS A 198 11.34 -16.94 -2.48
N THR A 199 10.32 -16.86 -1.63
CA THR A 199 9.31 -17.92 -1.46
C THR A 199 8.52 -18.14 -2.73
N LEU A 200 7.91 -17.09 -3.29
CA LEU A 200 7.10 -17.23 -4.50
C LEU A 200 7.95 -17.63 -5.71
N THR A 201 9.18 -17.14 -5.80
CA THR A 201 10.15 -17.56 -6.84
C THR A 201 10.48 -19.04 -6.73
N LYS A 202 10.74 -19.55 -5.51
CA LYS A 202 10.99 -20.98 -5.28
C LYS A 202 9.79 -21.85 -5.66
N LEU A 203 8.58 -21.36 -5.41
CA LEU A 203 7.32 -22.04 -5.76
C LEU A 203 6.91 -21.82 -7.23
N GLY A 204 7.63 -20.99 -7.99
CA GLY A 204 7.26 -20.57 -9.35
C GLY A 204 6.01 -19.69 -9.42
N LEU A 205 5.45 -19.30 -8.27
CA LEU A 205 4.26 -18.48 -8.16
C LEU A 205 4.51 -17.02 -8.55
N ASN A 206 5.76 -16.54 -8.51
CA ASN A 206 6.11 -15.19 -8.95
C ASN A 206 5.74 -14.90 -10.42
N LYS A 207 5.61 -15.95 -11.24
CA LYS A 207 5.19 -15.86 -12.65
C LYS A 207 3.68 -15.78 -12.83
N TRP A 208 2.90 -15.90 -11.76
CA TRP A 208 1.45 -15.79 -11.82
C TRP A 208 1.01 -14.38 -12.18
N ASN A 209 -0.17 -14.28 -12.80
CA ASN A 209 -0.78 -13.00 -13.11
C ASN A 209 -1.34 -12.34 -11.83
N PHE A 210 -0.44 -11.79 -11.01
CA PHE A 210 -0.78 -11.09 -9.78
C PHE A 210 -1.63 -9.84 -10.03
N LYS A 211 -1.48 -9.20 -11.20
CA LYS A 211 -2.36 -8.11 -11.62
C LYS A 211 -3.81 -8.58 -11.60
N ASN A 212 -4.13 -9.66 -12.30
CA ASN A 212 -5.48 -10.21 -12.30
C ASN A 212 -5.91 -10.68 -10.91
N LEU A 213 -5.00 -11.30 -10.13
CA LEU A 213 -5.32 -11.77 -8.79
C LEU A 213 -5.76 -10.64 -7.84
N VAL A 214 -5.09 -9.49 -7.92
CA VAL A 214 -5.34 -8.32 -7.06
C VAL A 214 -6.46 -7.45 -7.60
N THR A 215 -6.62 -7.32 -8.92
CA THR A 215 -7.70 -6.51 -9.51
C THR A 215 -9.05 -7.22 -9.52
N ALA A 216 -9.08 -8.56 -9.59
CA ALA A 216 -10.32 -9.34 -9.60
C ALA A 216 -11.11 -9.24 -8.29
N SER A 217 -10.49 -8.86 -7.16
CA SER A 217 -11.24 -8.63 -5.91
C SER A 217 -11.96 -7.28 -5.86
N ASN A 218 -11.63 -6.33 -6.74
CA ASN A 218 -12.25 -5.00 -6.76
C ASN A 218 -13.46 -4.91 -7.69
N ASN A 219 -13.61 -5.87 -8.61
CA ASN A 219 -14.82 -6.03 -9.37
C ASN A 219 -15.73 -6.99 -8.61
N ASN A 220 -16.87 -6.50 -8.13
CA ASN A 220 -17.97 -7.34 -7.66
C ASN A 220 -18.10 -8.55 -8.58
N ILE A 221 -18.03 -9.75 -7.99
CA ILE A 221 -18.41 -10.99 -8.66
C ILE A 221 -19.89 -10.81 -9.03
N ILE A 222 -20.16 -10.39 -10.26
CA ILE A 222 -21.50 -10.49 -10.85
C ILE A 222 -21.71 -11.98 -11.05
N TYR A 223 -22.45 -12.60 -10.12
CA TYR A 223 -23.05 -13.89 -10.36
C TYR A 223 -24.17 -13.67 -11.39
N GLU A 224 -23.85 -13.84 -12.68
CA GLU A 224 -24.90 -14.11 -13.65
C GLU A 224 -25.41 -15.51 -13.37
N ASP A 225 -26.66 -15.55 -12.90
CA ASP A 225 -27.43 -16.78 -12.80
C ASP A 225 -27.76 -17.23 -14.22
N ILE A 226 -26.95 -18.14 -14.75
CA ILE A 226 -27.26 -18.87 -15.97
C ILE A 226 -27.42 -20.34 -15.54
N GLY A 227 -28.63 -20.83 -15.81
CA GLY A 227 -29.18 -22.10 -15.36
C GLY A 227 -28.30 -23.32 -15.62
N ASP A 228 -28.68 -24.35 -14.87
CA ASP A 228 -28.21 -25.72 -14.80
C ASP A 228 -27.02 -26.21 -15.65
N HIS A 229 -26.17 -26.95 -14.91
CA HIS A 229 -25.13 -27.89 -15.32
C HIS A 229 -23.67 -27.39 -15.36
N LYS A 230 -22.92 -27.82 -14.33
CA LYS A 230 -21.44 -27.88 -14.18
C LYS A 230 -20.69 -26.54 -14.23
N LYS A 231 -20.70 -25.82 -13.10
CA LYS A 231 -19.90 -24.60 -12.89
C LYS A 231 -18.48 -24.94 -12.40
N THR A 232 -17.48 -24.92 -13.28
CA THR A 232 -16.14 -24.43 -12.90
C THR A 232 -16.19 -22.90 -12.92
N PRO A 233 -15.79 -22.20 -11.85
CA PRO A 233 -15.76 -20.74 -11.84
C PRO A 233 -14.93 -20.19 -13.01
N ARG A 234 -15.44 -19.17 -13.72
CA ARG A 234 -14.74 -18.51 -14.85
C ARG A 234 -13.37 -17.92 -14.43
N THR A 235 -13.13 -17.72 -13.14
CA THR A 235 -11.83 -17.40 -12.53
C THR A 235 -10.76 -18.46 -12.81
N GLN A 236 -11.12 -19.74 -12.94
CA GLN A 236 -10.21 -20.81 -13.37
C GLN A 236 -9.87 -20.75 -14.87
N GLN A 237 -10.71 -20.14 -15.70
CA GLN A 237 -10.46 -20.05 -17.15
C GLN A 237 -9.56 -18.85 -17.52
N LEU A 238 -9.64 -17.75 -16.78
CA LEU A 238 -8.87 -16.51 -17.03
C LEU A 238 -7.41 -16.56 -16.54
N LEU A 239 -7.00 -17.58 -15.78
CA LEU A 239 -5.65 -17.76 -15.25
C LEU A 239 -4.84 -18.86 -15.98
N ASN A 240 -5.40 -19.46 -17.03
CA ASN A 240 -4.80 -20.57 -17.76
C ASN A 240 -3.73 -20.13 -18.76
N ALA A 241 -2.58 -19.67 -18.27
CA ALA A 241 -1.35 -20.27 -18.76
C ALA A 241 -1.17 -21.55 -17.94
N THR A 242 -1.84 -22.62 -18.38
CA THR A 242 -1.92 -23.88 -17.60
C THR A 242 -0.51 -24.33 -17.21
N ASP A 243 -0.37 -24.95 -16.04
CA ASP A 243 0.87 -25.56 -15.55
C ASP A 243 1.58 -26.46 -16.61
N LYS A 244 0.80 -26.94 -17.59
CA LYS A 244 1.23 -27.66 -18.80
C LYS A 244 2.05 -26.80 -19.79
N GLU A 245 1.77 -25.51 -19.93
CA GLU A 245 2.53 -24.56 -20.75
C GLU A 245 3.81 -24.09 -20.04
N LEU A 246 3.75 -23.90 -18.72
CA LEU A 246 4.92 -23.53 -17.91
C LEU A 246 5.96 -24.67 -17.83
N ARG A 247 5.53 -25.94 -17.90
CA ARG A 247 6.41 -27.10 -18.01
C ARG A 247 7.01 -27.29 -19.41
N LYS A 248 6.34 -26.82 -20.47
CA LYS A 248 6.85 -26.90 -21.86
C LYS A 248 7.98 -25.91 -22.15
N ARG A 249 8.09 -24.80 -21.41
CA ARG A 249 9.19 -23.82 -21.54
C ARG A 249 10.50 -24.24 -20.85
N LYS A 250 10.61 -25.49 -20.39
CA LYS A 250 11.82 -26.10 -19.80
C LYS A 250 12.51 -27.10 -20.74
N LYS A 251 12.13 -27.17 -22.02
CA LYS A 251 12.83 -27.93 -23.04
C LYS A 251 13.41 -26.99 -24.09
#